data_AF-A0A7W5FRC5-F1
#
_entry.id   AF-A0A7W5FRC5-F1
#
_cell.length_a   1.000
_cell.length_b   1.000
_cell.length_c   1.000
_cell.angle_alpha   90.00
_cell.angle_beta   90.00
_cell.angle_gamma   90.00
#
_symmetry.space_group_name_H-M   'P 1'
#
loop_
_entity.id
_entity.type
_entity.pdbx_description
1 polymer ?
#
loop_
_entity_poly.entity_id
_entity_poly.type
_entity_poly.pdbx_seq_one_letter_code
_entity_poly.pdbx_strand_id
1 'polypeptide(L)' 'MELFLLLWIVSIIALFWVWSDASARRGGNIGCLWALVVFILGPIGLIAYLIVRKMD' A
#
# COMPACT_ATOMS: atom_id res chain seq x y z
N MET A 1 0.03 -4.87 -23.94
CA MET A 1 -0.39 -3.50 -23.57
C MET A 1 -1.45 -3.55 -22.47
N GLU A 2 -2.47 -4.39 -22.60
CA GLU A 2 -3.57 -4.52 -21.63
C GLU A 2 -3.11 -4.94 -20.23
N LEU A 3 -2.26 -5.97 -20.10
CA LEU A 3 -1.75 -6.43 -18.81
C LEU A 3 -0.97 -5.34 -18.04
N PHE A 4 -0.19 -4.54 -18.76
CA PHE A 4 0.57 -3.45 -18.16
C PHE A 4 -0.35 -2.37 -17.58
N LEU A 5 -1.41 -2.00 -18.31
CA LEU A 5 -2.42 -1.05 -17.84
C LEU A 5 -3.17 -1.58 -16.61
N LEU A 6 -3.51 -2.88 -16.60
CA LEU A 6 -4.17 -3.51 -15.45
C LEU A 6 -3.28 -3.49 -14.21
N LEU A 7 -2.01 -3.89 -14.33
CA LEU A 7 -1.05 -3.86 -13.23
C LEU A 7 -0.84 -2.43 -12.70
N TRP A 8 -0.83 -1.45 -13.60
CA TRP A 8 -0.67 -0.05 -13.23
C TRP A 8 -1.87 0.47 -12.43
N ILE A 9 -3.09 0.17 -12.89
CA ILE A 9 -4.34 0.51 -12.17
C ILE A 9 -4.39 -0.17 -10.80
N VAL A 10 -4.09 -1.47 -10.74
CA VAL A 10 -4.06 -2.23 -9.48
C VAL A 10 -3.04 -1.66 -8.50
N SER A 11 -1.86 -1.23 -8.99
CA SER A 11 -0.84 -0.62 -8.14
C SER A 11 -1.29 0.70 -7.55
N ILE A 12 -1.99 1.54 -8.32
CA ILE A 12 -2.58 2.79 -7.83
C ILE A 12 -3.63 2.51 -6.76
N ILE A 13 -4.55 1.58 -7.03
CA ILE A 13 -5.59 1.19 -6.08
C ILE A 13 -4.95 0.66 -4.78
N ALA A 14 -3.93 -0.18 -4.89
CA ALA A 14 -3.23 -0.73 -3.74
C ALA A 14 -2.56 0.37 -2.89
N LEU A 15 -1.93 1.38 -3.51
CA LEU A 15 -1.32 2.50 -2.79
C LEU A 15 -2.35 3.32 -2.00
N PHE A 16 -3.46 3.69 -2.65
CA PHE A 16 -4.52 4.44 -1.98
C PHE A 16 -5.18 3.61 -0.87
N TRP A 17 -5.37 2.31 -1.10
CA TRP A 17 -5.93 1.41 -0.11
C TRP A 17 -5.01 1.26 1.11
N VAL A 18 -3.70 1.06 0.91
CA VAL A 18 -2.72 0.99 2.00
C VAL A 18 -2.70 2.29 2.79
N TRP A 19 -2.69 3.44 2.12
CA TRP A 19 -2.74 4.73 2.77
C TRP A 19 -4.01 4.89 3.62
N SER A 20 -5.17 4.54 3.07
CA SER A 20 -6.46 4.65 3.75
C SER A 20 -6.58 3.71 4.97
N ASP A 21 -6.23 2.43 4.81
CA ASP A 21 -6.28 1.42 5.89
C ASP A 21 -5.28 1.78 7.01
N ALA A 22 -4.06 2.16 6.65
CA ALA A 22 -3.04 2.54 7.63
C ALA A 22 -3.37 3.87 8.34
N SER A 23 -3.92 4.85 7.61
CA SER A 23 -4.37 6.11 8.21
C SER A 23 -5.54 5.92 9.17
N ALA A 24 -6.48 5.03 8.82
CA ALA A 24 -7.62 4.72 9.68
C ALA A 24 -7.21 4.03 10.99
N ARG A 25 -6.17 3.20 10.96
CA ARG A 25 -5.69 2.44 12.14
C ARG A 25 -4.75 3.24 13.04
N ARG A 26 -3.81 3.98 12.45
CA ARG A 26 -2.65 4.57 13.17
C ARG A 26 -2.43 6.05 12.89
N GLY A 27 -3.37 6.71 12.21
CA GLY A 27 -3.31 8.14 11.87
C GLY A 27 -2.60 8.44 10.55
N GLY A 28 -2.89 9.63 9.99
CA GLY A 28 -2.49 10.02 8.62
C GLY A 28 -0.98 9.99 8.33
N ASN A 29 -0.14 10.30 9.33
CA ASN A 29 1.32 10.28 9.16
C ASN A 29 1.85 8.84 8.95
N ILE A 30 1.34 7.89 9.73
CA ILE A 30 1.72 6.47 9.61
C ILE A 30 1.20 5.91 8.28
N GLY A 31 0.01 6.33 7.84
CA GLY A 31 -0.52 5.93 6.55
C GLY A 31 0.30 6.43 5.36
N CYS A 32 0.76 7.68 5.41
CA CYS A 32 1.66 8.24 4.39
C CYS A 32 2.99 7.47 4.31
N LEU A 33 3.57 7.13 5.46
CA LEU A 33 4.80 6.31 5.50
C LEU A 33 4.62 4.95 4.84
N TRP A 34 3.53 4.24 5.16
CA TRP A 34 3.27 2.93 4.53
C TRP A 34 3.00 3.02 3.03
N ALA A 35 2.30 4.06 2.57
CA ALA A 35 2.12 4.30 1.14
C ALA A 35 3.46 4.53 0.42
N LEU A 36 4.38 5.30 1.02
CA LEU A 36 5.74 5.50 0.48
C LEU A 36 6.56 4.20 0.46
N VAL A 37 6.46 3.39 1.52
CA VAL A 37 7.11 2.07 1.59
C VAL A 37 6.63 1.17 0.45
N VAL A 38 5.32 1.10 0.22
CA VAL A 38 4.73 0.33 -0.89
C VAL A 38 5.10 0.91 -2.25
N PHE A 39 5.21 2.24 -2.37
CA PHE A 39 5.61 2.89 -3.61
C PHE A 39 7.06 2.56 -4.01
N ILE A 40 7.98 2.57 -3.05
CA ILE A 40 9.42 2.33 -3.29
C ILE A 40 9.72 0.83 -3.44
N LEU A 41 9.18 0.00 -2.54
CA LEU A 41 9.45 -1.44 -2.51
C LEU A 41 8.47 -2.26 -3.38
N GLY A 42 7.45 -1.61 -3.94
CA GLY A 42 6.42 -2.25 -4.73
C GLY A 42 5.71 -3.37 -3.96
N PRO A 43 5.59 -4.58 -4.56
CA PRO A 43 4.87 -5.68 -3.94
C PRO A 43 5.49 -6.16 -2.62
N ILE A 44 6.81 -5.99 -2.44
CA ILE A 44 7.49 -6.37 -1.18
C ILE A 44 6.99 -5.49 -0.03
N GLY A 45 6.88 -4.19 -0.26
CA GLY A 45 6.33 -3.25 0.73
C GLY A 45 4.88 -3.57 1.07
N LEU A 46 4.09 -3.98 0.07
CA LEU A 46 2.70 -4.36 0.27
C LEU A 46 2.58 -5.63 1.13
N ILE A 47 3.41 -6.64 0.87
CA ILE A 47 3.45 -7.87 1.69
C ILE A 47 3.85 -7.54 3.13
N ALA A 48 4.89 -6.71 3.32
CA ALA A 48 5.30 -6.28 4.66
C ALA A 48 4.16 -5.57 5.41
N TYR A 49 3.42 -4.69 4.74
CA TYR A 49 2.25 -4.04 5.31
C TYR A 49 1.16 -5.04 5.73
N LEU A 50 0.86 -6.02 4.86
CA LEU A 50 -0.15 -7.05 5.12
C LEU A 50 0.19 -7.95 6.31
N ILE A 51 1.48 -8.17 6.57
CA ILE A 51 1.96 -8.91 7.75
C ILE A 51 1.77 -8.04 9.00
N VAL A 52 2.30 -6.82 8.98
CA VAL A 52 2.24 -5.92 10.15
C VAL A 52 0.79 -5.63 10.56
N ARG A 53 -0.10 -5.36 9.60
CA ARG A 53 -1.52 -5.09 9.91
C ARG A 53 -2.29 -6.26 10.52
N LYS A 54 -1.77 -7.49 10.40
CA LYS A 54 -2.37 -8.70 11.00
C LYS A 54 -1.86 -8.95 12.42
N MET A 55 -0.71 -8.37 12.76
CA MET A 55 -0.14 -8.42 14.10
C MET A 55 -0.72 -7.33 15.01
N ASP A 56 -1.23 -6.26 14.40
CA ASP A 56 -2.02 -5.20 15.02
C ASP A 56 -3.46 -5.62 15.32
#